data_AF-A0AAV1L2A0-F1
#
_entry.id   AF-A0AAV1L2A0-F1
#
_cell.length_a   1.000
_cell.length_b   1.000
_cell.length_c   1.000
_cell.angle_alpha   90.00
_cell.angle_beta   90.00
_cell.angle_gamma   90.00
#
_symmetry.space_group_name_H-M   'P 1'
#
loop_
_entity.id
_entity.type
_entity.pdbx_description
1 polymer ?
#
loop_
_entity_poly.entity_id
_entity_poly.type
_entity_poly.pdbx_seq_one_letter_code
_entity_poly.pdbx_strand_id
1 'polypeptide(L)' 'MDISDAVLGKLILVTTVTIFVILVFWINTYPFIDTDLAIYKYIPDPQWVLLFCAIWGFFFVGGLMLFTLYHIYPYL' A
#
# COMPACT_ATOMS: atom_id res chain seq x y z
N MET A 1 -4.70 14.72 23.47
CA MET A 1 -4.82 13.27 23.71
C MET A 1 -3.65 12.65 22.97
N ASP A 2 -2.51 12.52 23.64
CA ASP A 2 -1.28 12.04 23.02
C ASP A 2 -1.46 10.57 22.64
N ILE A 3 -1.54 10.31 21.34
CA ILE A 3 -1.54 8.94 20.83
C ILE A 3 -0.12 8.44 21.07
N SER A 4 0.04 7.41 21.90
CA SER A 4 1.33 6.75 22.09
C SER A 4 1.92 6.37 20.73
N ASP A 5 3.19 6.71 20.50
CA ASP A 5 3.90 6.43 19.24
C ASP A 5 3.76 4.97 18.78
N ALA A 6 3.67 4.04 19.73
CA ALA A 6 3.44 2.62 19.47
C ALA A 6 2.05 2.33 18.84
N VAL A 7 1.02 3.08 19.25
CA VAL A 7 -0.33 2.98 18.68
C VAL A 7 -0.36 3.59 17.29
N LEU A 8 0.28 4.75 17.10
CA LEU A 8 0.38 5.41 15.80
C LEU A 8 1.11 4.53 14.77
N GLY A 9 2.25 3.94 15.16
CA GLY A 9 3.02 3.04 14.29
C GLY A 9 2.24 1.79 13.89
N LYS A 10 1.49 1.18 14.82
CA LYS A 10 0.61 0.04 14.50
C LYS A 10 -0.50 0.43 13.53
N LEU A 11 -1.11 1.60 13.70
CA LEU A 11 -2.20 2.08 12.86
C LEU A 11 -1.70 2.33 11.42
N ILE A 12 -0.54 2.97 11.28
CA ILE A 12 0.11 3.16 9.97
C ILE A 12 0.41 1.80 9.34
N LEU A 13 1.02 0.88 10.08
CA LEU A 13 1.40 -0.44 9.55
C LEU A 13 0.17 -1.24 9.07
N VAL A 14 -0.88 -1.33 9.89
CA VAL A 14 -2.12 -2.03 9.52
C VAL A 14 -2.78 -1.39 8.30
N THR A 15 -2.84 -0.06 8.25
CA THR A 15 -3.45 0.66 7.12
C THR A 15 -2.67 0.40 5.85
N THR A 16 -1.34 0.47 5.90
CA THR A 16 -0.50 0.31 4.70
C THR A 16 -0.49 -1.14 4.19
N VAL A 17 -0.47 -2.12 5.10
CA VAL A 17 -0.62 -3.55 4.75
C VAL A 17 -1.98 -3.82 4.12
N THR A 18 -3.07 -3.26 4.68
CA THR A 18 -4.43 -3.44 4.14
C THR A 18 -4.54 -2.89 2.72
N ILE A 19 -4.04 -1.68 2.49
CA ILE A 19 -4.01 -1.06 1.15
C ILE A 19 -3.20 -1.94 0.19
N PHE A 20 -2.03 -2.41 0.60
CA PHE A 20 -1.19 -3.29 -0.21
C PHE A 20 -1.90 -4.58 -0.60
N VAL A 21 -2.57 -5.26 0.36
CA VAL A 21 -3.31 -6.50 0.09
C VAL A 21 -4.45 -6.27 -0.89
N ILE A 22 -5.23 -5.20 -0.73
CA ILE A 22 -6.32 -4.86 -1.67
C ILE A 22 -5.77 -4.65 -3.08
N LEU A 23 -4.67 -3.93 -3.21
CA LEU A 23 -4.03 -3.65 -4.49
C LEU A 23 -3.47 -4.92 -5.15
N VAL A 24 -2.83 -5.80 -4.37
CA VAL A 24 -2.33 -7.09 -4.85
C VAL A 24 -3.49 -7.96 -5.33
N PHE A 25 -4.57 -8.08 -4.57
CA PHE A 25 -5.76 -8.83 -4.98
C PHE A 25 -6.35 -8.27 -6.28
N TRP A 26 -6.45 -6.94 -6.39
CA TRP A 26 -6.97 -6.29 -7.59
C TRP A 26 -6.13 -6.62 -8.83
N ILE A 27 -4.82 -6.39 -8.75
CA ILE A 27 -3.89 -6.64 -9.87
C ILE A 27 -3.92 -8.10 -10.31
N ASN A 28 -3.94 -9.04 -9.35
CA ASN A 28 -3.95 -10.46 -9.68
C ASN A 28 -5.29 -10.92 -10.25
N THR A 29 -6.41 -10.30 -9.85
CA THR A 29 -7.75 -10.68 -10.34
C THR A 29 -8.08 -10.01 -11.67
N TYR A 30 -7.52 -8.82 -11.94
CA TYR A 30 -7.75 -8.04 -13.16
C TYR A 30 -7.69 -8.84 -14.47
N PRO A 31 -6.64 -9.65 -14.76
CA PRO A 31 -6.55 -10.38 -16.02
C PRO A 31 -7.62 -11.48 -16.19
N PHE A 32 -8.33 -11.83 -15.11
CA PHE A 32 -9.40 -12.82 -15.11
C PHE A 32 -10.80 -12.18 -15.19
N ILE A 33 -10.90 -10.85 -15.28
CA ILE A 33 -12.18 -10.16 -15.43
C ILE A 33 -12.58 -10.14 -16.90
N ASP A 34 -13.77 -10.68 -17.20
CA ASP A 34 -14.35 -10.63 -18.53
C ASP A 34 -14.61 -9.19 -18.98
N THR A 35 -14.11 -8.86 -20.18
CA THR A 35 -14.24 -7.54 -20.80
C THR A 35 -15.67 -7.20 -21.20
N ASP A 36 -16.56 -8.21 -21.27
CA ASP A 36 -17.97 -8.06 -21.67
C ASP A 36 -18.90 -7.70 -20.49
N LEU A 37 -18.39 -7.72 -19.25
CA LEU A 37 -19.16 -7.24 -18.11
C LEU A 37 -19.31 -5.73 -18.15
N ALA A 38 -20.54 -5.24 -17.92
CA ALA A 38 -20.82 -3.81 -17.76
C ALA A 38 -19.96 -3.13 -16.67
N ILE A 39 -19.46 -3.91 -15.70
CA ILE A 39 -18.56 -3.48 -14.64
C ILE A 39 -17.20 -3.02 -15.20
N TYR A 40 -16.77 -3.56 -16.34
CA TYR A 40 -15.48 -3.23 -16.97
C TYR A 40 -15.36 -1.74 -17.32
N LYS A 41 -16.47 -1.03 -17.57
CA LYS A 41 -16.46 0.43 -17.78
C LYS A 41 -16.11 1.24 -16.53
N TYR A 42 -16.32 0.66 -15.35
CA TYR A 42 -15.99 1.30 -14.07
C TYR A 42 -14.61 0.88 -13.55
N ILE A 43 -13.96 -0.07 -14.24
CA ILE A 43 -12.63 -0.52 -13.89
C ILE A 43 -11.62 0.51 -14.41
N PRO A 44 -10.86 1.19 -13.53
CA PRO A 44 -9.81 2.09 -13.94
C PRO A 44 -8.72 1.33 -14.71
N ASP A 45 -8.12 2.01 -15.69
CA ASP A 45 -7.10 1.43 -16.55
C ASP A 45 -5.95 0.82 -15.70
N PRO A 46 -5.62 -0.46 -15.94
CA PRO A 46 -4.70 -1.22 -15.11
C PRO A 46 -3.31 -0.62 -15.07
N GLN A 47 -2.86 0.11 -16.11
CA GLN A 47 -1.55 0.75 -16.13
C GLN A 47 -1.43 1.79 -15.02
N TRP A 48 -2.47 2.60 -14.83
CA TRP A 48 -2.49 3.64 -13.80
C TRP A 48 -2.59 3.04 -12.40
N VAL A 49 -3.36 1.97 -12.23
CA VAL A 49 -3.47 1.27 -10.95
C VAL A 49 -2.15 0.60 -10.59
N LEU A 50 -1.49 -0.08 -11.53
CA LEU A 50 -0.16 -0.67 -11.35
C LEU A 50 0.89 0.37 -10.98
N LEU A 51 0.89 1.51 -11.68
CA LEU A 51 1.79 2.62 -11.37
C LEU A 51 1.55 3.16 -9.95
N PHE A 52 0.30 3.34 -9.56
CA PHE A 52 -0.07 3.75 -8.20
C PHE A 52 0.41 2.74 -7.16
N CYS A 53 0.26 1.43 -7.41
CA CYS A 53 0.75 0.36 -6.53
C CYS A 53 2.26 0.40 -6.38
N ALA A 54 3.00 0.58 -7.47
CA ALA A 54 4.45 0.65 -7.46
C ALA A 54 4.95 1.86 -6.66
N ILE A 55 4.34 3.03 -6.87
CA ILE A 55 4.63 4.25 -6.12
C ILE A 55 4.35 4.04 -4.63
N TRP A 56 3.18 3.50 -4.29
CA TRP A 56 2.78 3.26 -2.90
C TRP A 56 3.71 2.26 -2.20
N GLY A 57 4.05 1.16 -2.87
CA GLY A 57 5.01 0.17 -2.38
C GLY A 57 6.39 0.78 -2.14
N PHE A 58 6.87 1.64 -3.06
CA PHE A 58 8.13 2.36 -2.90
C PHE A 58 8.11 3.29 -1.67
N PHE A 59 7.04 4.07 -1.48
CA PHE A 59 6.88 4.91 -0.29
C PHE A 59 6.79 4.10 1.00
N PHE A 60 6.13 2.95 0.98
CA PHE A 60 6.04 2.08 2.15
C PHE A 60 7.41 1.54 2.56
N VAL A 61 8.17 0.98 1.61
CA VAL A 61 9.52 0.48 1.88
C VAL A 61 10.45 1.63 2.30
N GLY A 62 10.39 2.78 1.62
CA GLY A 62 11.13 3.99 2.00
C GLY A 62 10.81 4.48 3.41
N GLY A 63 9.53 4.52 3.77
CA GLY A 63 9.05 4.89 5.10
C GLY A 63 9.53 3.93 6.18
N LEU A 64 9.48 2.62 5.93
CA LEU A 64 10.02 1.61 6.84
C LEU A 64 11.53 1.76 7.04
N MET A 65 12.28 2.03 5.97
CA MET A 65 13.73 2.27 6.06
C MET A 65 14.03 3.51 6.91
N LEU A 66 13.35 4.63 6.68
CA LEU A 66 13.51 5.86 7.48
C LEU A 66 13.12 5.66 8.94
N PHE A 67 12.01 4.97 9.20
CA PHE A 67 11.58 4.64 10.55
C PHE A 67 12.61 3.78 11.28
N THR A 68 13.17 2.79 10.59
CA THR A 68 14.21 1.90 11.11
C THR A 68 15.49 2.70 11.42
N LEU A 69 15.93 3.57 10.51
CA LEU A 69 17.08 4.44 10.74
C LEU A 69 16.87 5.38 11.92
N TYR A 70 15.69 6.00 12.04
CA TYR A 70 15.35 6.87 13.17
C TYR A 70 15.45 6.14 14.51
N HIS A 71 14.97 4.89 14.59
CA HIS A 71 15.03 4.09 15.81
C HIS A 71 16.44 3.58 16.13
N ILE A 72 17.27 3.30 15.13
CA ILE A 72 18.61 2.75 15.33
C ILE A 72 19.66 3.85 15.58
N TYR A 73 19.46 5.06 15.05
CA TYR A 73 20.38 6.20 15.19
C TYR A 73 20.91 6.45 16.62
N PRO A 74 20.10 6.41 17.70
CA PRO A 74 20.62 6.60 19.06
C PRO A 74 21.50 5.45 19.58
N TYR A 75 21.55 4.31 18.90
CA TYR A 75 22.35 3.14 19.25
C TYR A 75 23.58 2.92 18.34
N LEU A 76 23.84 3.86 17.43
CA LEU A 76 24.88 3.80 16.39
C LEU A 76 25.98 4.82 16.69
#